data_AF-A0A350LR61-F1
#
_entry.id   AF-A0A350LR61-F1
#
_cell.length_a   1.000
_cell.length_b   1.000
_cell.length_c   1.000
_cell.angle_alpha   90.00
_cell.angle_beta   90.00
_cell.angle_gamma   90.00
#
_symmetry.space_group_name_H-M   'P 1'
#
loop_
_entity.id
_entity.type
_entity.pdbx_description
1 polymer ?
#
loop_
_entity_poly.entity_id
_entity_poly.type
_entity_poly.pdbx_seq_one_letter_code
_entity_poly.pdbx_strand_id
1 'polypeptide(L)' 'MLVVVSPAKKMDMSPAHGITPTRPAFRAEAEELAQVARGLDAGELQKLMKISDSLARLNVDRFSAFGTMEVKPAALAF' A
#
# COMPACT_ATOMS: atom_id res chain seq x y z
N MET A 1 19.34 -16.77 -10.74
CA MET A 1 19.77 -15.84 -9.66
C MET A 1 18.57 -15.00 -9.27
N LEU A 2 18.32 -14.80 -7.98
CA LEU A 2 17.23 -13.96 -7.46
C LEU A 2 17.79 -12.92 -6.49
N VAL A 3 17.23 -11.71 -6.52
CA VAL A 3 17.55 -10.61 -5.61
C VAL A 3 16.31 -10.28 -4.80
N VAL A 4 16.48 -10.07 -3.50
CA VAL A 4 15.41 -9.66 -2.59
C VAL A 4 15.76 -8.30 -2.02
N VAL A 5 14.85 -7.35 -2.16
CA VAL A 5 15.00 -5.99 -1.63
C VAL A 5 13.80 -5.65 -0.77
N SER A 6 14.03 -4.87 0.28
CA SER A 6 12.96 -4.33 1.11
C SER A 6 12.17 -3.26 0.35
N PRO A 7 10.86 -3.10 0.62
CA PRO A 7 10.08 -1.99 0.06
C PRO A 7 10.43 -0.65 0.73
N ALA A 8 9.96 0.45 0.13
CA ALA A 8 10.04 1.79 0.72
C ALA A 8 8.74 2.20 1.43
N LYS A 9 8.82 3.14 2.37
CA LYS A 9 7.63 3.73 3.03
C LYS A 9 6.96 4.82 2.20
N LYS A 10 7.76 5.57 1.44
CA LYS A 10 7.28 6.64 0.57
C LYS A 10 6.92 6.03 -0.78
N MET A 11 5.79 6.46 -1.33
CA MET A 11 5.37 6.07 -2.68
C MET A 11 5.45 7.28 -3.61
N ASP A 12 5.86 7.04 -4.86
CA ASP A 12 5.77 7.98 -5.96
C ASP A 12 4.77 7.47 -7.00
N MET A 13 3.62 8.15 -7.09
CA MET A 13 2.54 7.83 -8.03
C MET A 13 2.57 8.72 -9.29
N SER A 14 3.68 9.42 -9.56
CA SER A 14 3.86 10.12 -10.83
C SER A 14 3.71 9.15 -12.01
N PRO A 15 3.13 9.57 -13.14
CA PRO A 15 2.96 8.71 -14.31
C PRO A 15 4.30 8.11 -14.77
N ALA A 16 4.29 6.82 -15.05
CA ALA A 16 5.43 6.12 -15.62
C ALA A 16 5.02 5.33 -16.85
N HIS A 17 5.92 5.26 -17.84
CA HIS A 17 5.64 4.67 -19.15
C HIS A 17 6.68 3.60 -19.50
N GLY A 18 6.38 2.78 -20.50
CA GLY A 18 7.34 1.82 -21.07
C GLY A 18 7.44 0.47 -20.34
N ILE A 19 6.60 0.22 -19.33
CA ILE A 19 6.55 -1.06 -18.61
C ILE A 19 5.12 -1.61 -18.63
N THR A 20 4.96 -2.86 -19.05
CA THR A 20 3.69 -3.58 -18.95
C THR A 20 3.53 -4.13 -17.53
N PRO A 21 2.51 -3.71 -16.75
CA PRO A 21 2.32 -4.19 -15.39
C PRO A 21 1.91 -5.67 -15.37
N THR A 22 2.38 -6.39 -14.35
CA THR A 22 1.86 -7.71 -13.98
C THR A 22 0.95 -7.60 -12.76
N ARG A 23 0.29 -8.70 -12.39
CA ARG A 23 -0.57 -8.78 -11.19
C ARG A 23 0.16 -9.50 -10.06
N PRO A 24 0.00 -9.06 -8.79
CA PRO A 24 0.53 -9.78 -7.64
C PRO A 24 -0.04 -11.20 -7.56
N ALA A 25 0.81 -12.17 -7.22
CA ALA A 25 0.39 -13.57 -7.03
C ALA A 25 -0.52 -13.74 -5.79
N PHE A 26 -0.20 -13.04 -4.69
CA PHE A 26 -0.90 -13.12 -3.41
C PHE A 26 -1.95 -12.02 -3.23
N ARG A 27 -2.81 -11.84 -4.24
CA ARG A 27 -3.83 -10.78 -4.21
C ARG A 27 -4.90 -11.06 -3.15
N ALA A 28 -5.32 -12.31 -2.99
CA ALA A 28 -6.36 -12.69 -2.04
C ALA A 28 -5.91 -12.41 -0.59
N GLU A 29 -4.67 -12.77 -0.25
CA GLU A 29 -4.09 -12.54 1.05
C GLU A 29 -3.91 -11.04 1.33
N ALA A 30 -3.53 -10.26 0.31
CA ALA A 30 -3.47 -8.80 0.44
C ALA A 30 -4.86 -8.19 0.70
N GLU A 31 -5.92 -8.72 0.08
CA GLU A 31 -7.31 -8.31 0.33
C GLU A 31 -7.77 -8.67 1.74
N GLU A 32 -7.42 -9.86 2.25
CA GLU A 32 -7.71 -10.26 3.64
C GLU A 32 -7.06 -9.31 4.65
N LEU A 33 -5.77 -8.99 4.46
CA LEU A 33 -5.06 -8.04 5.32
C LEU A 33 -5.65 -6.63 5.24
N ALA A 34 -5.99 -6.16 4.04
CA ALA A 34 -6.61 -4.86 3.84
C ALA A 34 -8.00 -4.80 4.51
N GLN A 35 -8.77 -5.89 4.49
CA GLN A 35 -10.08 -5.95 5.14
C GLN A 35 -9.98 -5.82 6.66
N VAL A 36 -8.97 -6.43 7.29
CA VAL A 36 -8.70 -6.23 8.73
C VAL A 36 -8.30 -4.78 8.99
N ALA A 37 -7.39 -4.23 8.17
CA ALA A 37 -6.90 -2.87 8.34
C ALA A 37 -7.99 -1.79 8.14
N ARG A 38 -9.00 -2.04 7.28
CA ARG A 38 -10.18 -1.18 7.11
C ARG A 38 -11.00 -1.00 8.39
N GLY A 39 -10.95 -1.97 9.30
CA GLY A 39 -11.65 -1.90 10.58
C GLY A 39 -10.97 -1.02 11.62
N LEU A 40 -9.74 -0.55 11.35
CA LEU A 40 -8.95 0.26 12.28
C LEU A 40 -9.18 1.74 12.07
N ASP A 41 -9.36 2.49 13.16
CA ASP A 41 -9.40 3.94 13.10
C ASP A 41 -8.00 4.58 13.04
N ALA A 42 -7.95 5.91 12.87
CA ALA A 42 -6.70 6.63 12.78
C ALA A 42 -5.85 6.52 14.06
N GLY A 43 -6.47 6.47 15.25
CA GLY A 43 -5.75 6.34 16.52
C GLY A 43 -5.15 4.94 16.70
N GLU A 44 -5.89 3.90 16.31
CA GLU A 44 -5.42 2.52 16.29
C GLU A 44 -4.25 2.33 15.32
N LEU A 45 -4.36 2.86 14.09
CA LEU A 45 -3.27 2.84 13.11
C LEU A 45 -2.05 3.64 13.58
N GLN A 46 -2.26 4.79 14.23
CA GLN A 46 -1.18 5.59 14.78
C GLN A 46 -0.38 4.80 15.82
N LYS A 47 -1.08 4.15 16.76
CA LYS A 47 -0.47 3.33 17.82
C LYS A 47 0.21 2.09 17.26
N LEU A 48 -0.44 1.40 16.33
CA LEU A 48 0.06 0.18 15.70
C LEU A 48 1.33 0.43 14.88
N MET A 49 1.30 1.46 14.04
CA MET A 49 2.36 1.73 13.06
C MET A 49 3.43 2.71 13.57
N LYS A 50 3.19 3.38 14.71
CA LYS A 50 4.04 4.42 15.29
C LYS A 50 4.29 5.58 14.30
N ILE A 51 3.20 6.10 13.74
CA ILE A 51 3.20 7.15 12.71
C ILE A 51 2.56 8.45 13.22
N SER A 52 2.62 9.53 12.44
CA SER A 52 1.90 10.77 12.75
C SER A 52 0.40 10.60 12.54
N ASP A 53 -0.41 11.45 13.18
CA ASP A 53 -1.85 11.52 12.95
C ASP A 53 -2.19 11.78 11.48
N SER A 54 -1.46 12.67 10.81
CA SER A 54 -1.63 12.92 9.37
C SER A 54 -1.40 11.68 8.51
N LEU A 55 -0.39 10.86 8.84
CA LEU A 55 -0.09 9.64 8.09
C LEU A 55 -1.07 8.51 8.43
N ALA A 56 -1.59 8.48 9.66
CA ALA A 56 -2.62 7.54 10.08
C ALA A 56 -3.92 7.79 9.32
N ARG A 57 -4.40 9.04 9.24
CA ARG A 57 -5.58 9.41 8.45
C ARG A 57 -5.42 9.04 6.98
N LEU A 58 -4.25 9.35 6.40
CA LEU A 58 -3.94 8.94 5.03
C LEU A 58 -4.02 7.42 4.84
N ASN A 59 -3.60 6.64 5.84
CA ASN A 59 -3.68 5.18 5.75
C ASN A 59 -5.09 4.64 5.96
N VAL A 60 -5.94 5.28 6.79
CA VAL A 60 -7.39 4.97 6.86
C VAL A 60 -8.02 5.10 5.47
N ASP A 61 -7.74 6.22 4.78
CA ASP A 61 -8.27 6.47 3.42
C ASP A 61 -7.76 5.41 2.43
N ARG A 62 -6.47 5.07 2.50
CA ARG A 62 -5.86 4.05 1.63
C ARG A 62 -6.43 2.66 1.86
N PHE A 63 -6.64 2.23 3.10
CA PHE A 63 -7.24 0.92 3.37
C PHE A 63 -8.71 0.89 2.94
N SER A 64 -9.45 1.98 3.17
CA SER A 64 -10.84 2.14 2.70
C SER A 64 -10.95 2.06 1.18
N ALA A 65 -10.03 2.71 0.45
CA ALA A 65 -9.95 2.69 -1.01
C ALA A 65 -9.16 1.51 -1.60
N PHE A 66 -8.75 0.53 -0.78
CA PHE A 66 -7.96 -0.60 -1.27
C PHE A 66 -8.71 -1.37 -2.35
N GLY A 67 -8.06 -1.58 -3.51
CA GLY A 67 -8.65 -2.21 -4.69
C GLY A 67 -9.24 -1.25 -5.73
N THR A 68 -9.47 0.03 -5.38
CA THR A 68 -9.99 1.06 -6.31
C THR A 68 -9.01 2.19 -6.57
N MET A 69 -7.87 2.21 -5.88
CA MET A 69 -6.79 3.17 -6.11
C MET A 69 -6.09 2.96 -7.46
N GLU A 70 -5.42 4.02 -7.95
CA GLU A 70 -4.52 3.91 -9.08
C GLU A 70 -3.41 2.88 -8.81
N VAL A 71 -3.13 2.05 -9.82
CA VAL A 71 -2.13 0.98 -9.73
C VAL A 71 -0.87 1.36 -10.50
N LYS A 72 0.29 1.09 -9.90
CA LYS A 72 1.61 1.31 -10.51
C LYS A 72 2.51 0.09 -10.23
N PRO A 73 3.38 -0.32 -11.17
CA PRO A 73 4.35 -1.39 -10.91
C PRO A 73 5.18 -1.09 -9.65
N ALA A 74 5.31 -2.06 -8.75
CA ALA A 74 5.93 -1.85 -7.44
C ALA A 74 7.35 -1.27 -7.51
N ALA A 75 8.16 -1.71 -8.48
CA ALA A 75 9.52 -1.23 -8.71
C ALA A 75 9.61 0.24 -9.17
N LEU A 76 8.50 0.85 -9.57
CA LEU A 76 8.40 2.27 -9.95
C LEU A 76 7.63 3.10 -8.93
N ALA A 77 6.94 2.45 -7.99
CA ALA A 77 6.16 3.11 -6.96
C ALA A 77 6.95 3.33 -5.67
N PHE A 78 7.89 2.44 -5.35
CA PHE A 78 8.76 2.49 -4.17
C PHE A 78 10.20 2.86 -4.56
#